data_AF-A0A0F7KF28-F1
#
_entry.id   AF-A0A0F7KF28-F1
#
_cell.length_a   1.000
_cell.length_b   1.000
_cell.length_c   1.000
_cell.angle_alpha   90.00
_cell.angle_beta   90.00
_cell.angle_gamma   90.00
#
_symmetry.space_group_name_H-M   'P 1'
#
loop_
_entity.id
_entity.type
_entity.pdbx_description
1 polymer ?
#
loop_
_entity_poly.entity_id
_entity_poly.type
_entity_poly.pdbx_seq_one_letter_code
_entity_poly.pdbx_strand_id
1 'polypeptide(L)'
;MDIQWNTESIAIEQYPDYIDVTLRQLDGSTRRLRAVWTAGCDGSHSLVREKSVITFSGAPYEHVFFVADTEATVTMTPVKSYLTTIGCST
;
A
#
# COMPACT_ATOMS: atom_id res chain seq x y z
N MET A 1 7.43 16.20 -14.11
CA MET A 1 6.62 15.23 -13.36
C MET A 1 6.18 15.91 -12.08
N ASP A 2 4.87 15.93 -11.83
CA ASP A 2 4.28 16.62 -10.69
C ASP A 2 3.84 15.58 -9.67
N ILE A 3 4.18 15.79 -8.39
CA ILE A 3 3.88 14.87 -7.29
C ILE A 3 2.93 15.57 -6.34
N GLN A 4 1.75 14.98 -6.16
CA GLN A 4 0.70 15.48 -5.30
C GLN A 4 0.68 14.65 -4.00
N TRP A 5 1.39 15.12 -2.98
CA TRP A 5 1.39 14.50 -1.65
C TRP A 5 0.05 14.72 -0.92
N ASN A 6 -0.24 13.91 0.10
CA ASN A 6 -1.47 13.99 0.90
C ASN A 6 -2.75 13.98 0.05
N THR A 7 -2.73 13.24 -1.04
CA THR A 7 -3.83 13.12 -1.99
C THR A 7 -4.16 11.64 -2.14
N GLU A 8 -5.41 11.28 -1.89
CA GLU A 8 -5.85 9.89 -1.86
C GLU A 8 -6.87 9.64 -2.97
N SER A 9 -6.69 8.57 -3.74
CA SER A 9 -7.74 8.11 -4.65
C SER A 9 -8.81 7.39 -3.85
N ILE A 10 -10.04 7.87 -3.91
CA ILE A 10 -11.17 7.33 -3.15
C ILE A 10 -12.26 6.71 -4.05
N ALA A 11 -12.25 7.00 -5.35
CA ALA A 11 -13.10 6.34 -6.33
C ALA A 11 -12.46 6.35 -7.72
N ILE A 12 -12.72 5.30 -8.50
CA ILE A 12 -12.27 5.14 -9.88
C ILE A 12 -13.43 4.60 -10.70
N GLU A 13 -13.71 5.24 -11.82
CA GLU A 13 -14.72 4.85 -12.80
C GLU A 13 -14.09 4.76 -14.19
N GLN A 14 -14.19 3.58 -14.81
CA GLN A 14 -13.66 3.36 -16.15
C GLN A 14 -14.75 3.56 -17.21
N TYR A 15 -14.40 4.29 -18.26
CA TYR A 15 -15.18 4.50 -19.47
C TYR A 15 -14.39 3.98 -20.67
N PRO A 16 -15.01 3.84 -21.87
CA PRO A 16 -14.31 3.32 -23.05
C PRO A 16 -13.03 4.08 -23.42
N ASP A 17 -13.00 5.41 -23.24
CA ASP A 17 -11.91 6.27 -23.71
C ASP A 17 -11.10 6.94 -22.59
N TYR A 18 -11.56 6.84 -21.34
CA TYR A 18 -10.95 7.53 -20.20
C TYR A 18 -11.32 6.88 -18.87
N ILE A 19 -10.66 7.34 -17.81
CA ILE A 19 -10.95 7.01 -16.42
C ILE A 19 -11.18 8.31 -15.67
N ASP A 20 -12.27 8.37 -14.88
CA ASP A 20 -12.47 9.41 -13.90
C ASP A 20 -12.00 8.91 -12.52
N VAL A 21 -11.10 9.68 -11.90
CA VAL A 21 -10.54 9.41 -10.58
C VAL A 21 -11.00 10.50 -9.63
N THR A 22 -11.65 10.11 -8.53
CA THR A 22 -11.99 11.04 -7.45
C THR A 22 -10.88 11.02 -6.41
N LEU A 23 -10.32 12.20 -6.15
CA LEU A 23 -9.23 12.43 -5.22
C LEU A 23 -9.77 13.16 -3.98
N ARG A 24 -9.40 12.69 -2.80
CA ARG A 24 -9.55 13.41 -1.53
C ARG A 24 -8.26 14.18 -1.24
N GLN A 25 -8.40 15.45 -0.91
CA GLN A 25 -7.30 16.31 -0.52
C GLN A 25 -7.15 16.39 0.99
N LEU A 26 -6.03 16.95 1.45
CA LEU A 26 -5.70 17.11 2.87
C LEU A 26 -6.77 17.89 3.65
N ASP A 27 -7.40 18.89 3.03
CA ASP A 27 -8.48 19.68 3.63
C ASP A 27 -9.84 18.94 3.66
N GLY A 28 -9.87 17.68 3.21
CA GLY A 28 -11.07 16.86 3.10
C GLY A 28 -11.92 17.15 1.86
N SER A 29 -11.57 18.17 1.06
CA SER A 29 -12.25 18.43 -0.20
C SER A 29 -12.03 17.30 -1.20
N THR A 30 -12.95 17.17 -2.16
CA THR A 30 -12.82 16.19 -3.24
C THR A 30 -12.67 16.89 -4.58
N ARG A 31 -11.85 16.31 -5.45
CA ARG A 31 -11.64 16.76 -6.82
C ARG A 31 -11.67 15.57 -7.75
N ARG A 32 -12.31 15.71 -8.92
CA ARG A 32 -12.22 14.72 -9.99
C ARG A 32 -11.10 15.07 -10.96
N LEU A 33 -10.40 14.04 -11.42
CA LEU A 33 -9.40 14.11 -12.46
C LEU A 33 -9.72 13.08 -13.53
N ARG A 34 -9.58 13.47 -14.79
CA ARG A 34 -9.71 12.58 -15.94
C ARG A 34 -8.34 12.21 -16.47
N ALA A 35 -8.14 10.93 -16.74
CA ALA A 35 -6.94 10.41 -17.38
C ALA A 35 -7.31 9.40 -18.46
N VAL A 36 -6.45 9.22 -19.46
CA VAL A 36 -6.62 8.16 -20.47
C VAL A 36 -6.23 6.79 -19.89
N TRP A 37 -5.28 6.80 -18.95
CA TRP A 37 -4.79 5.60 -18.27
C TRP A 37 -4.54 5.88 -16.79
N THR A 38 -4.62 4.84 -15.97
CA THR A 38 -4.21 4.85 -14.57
C THR A 38 -3.36 3.61 -14.27
N ALA A 39 -2.41 3.73 -13.35
CA ALA A 39 -1.56 2.62 -12.92
C ALA A 39 -1.66 2.48 -11.39
N GLY A 40 -1.95 1.27 -10.93
CA GLY A 40 -2.08 0.96 -9.51
C GLY A 40 -0.74 0.67 -8.86
N CYS A 41 -0.28 1.60 -8.01
CA CYS A 41 0.89 1.45 -7.15
C CYS A 41 0.54 1.72 -5.67
N ASP A 42 -0.72 1.50 -5.31
CA ASP A 42 -1.40 1.89 -4.06
C ASP A 42 -1.44 0.78 -2.99
N GLY A 43 -0.55 -0.21 -3.10
CA GLY A 43 -0.31 -1.20 -2.05
C GLY A 43 -1.30 -2.37 -1.99
N SER A 44 -1.30 -3.09 -0.86
CA SER A 44 -2.04 -4.35 -0.71
C SER A 44 -3.56 -4.17 -0.79
N HIS A 45 -4.10 -3.03 -0.37
CA HIS A 45 -5.54 -2.69 -0.44
C HIS A 45 -5.90 -1.85 -1.67
N SER A 46 -5.16 -2.04 -2.78
CA SER A 46 -5.29 -1.26 -4.01
C SER A 46 -6.74 -1.07 -4.48
N LEU A 47 -7.17 0.19 -4.54
CA LEU A 47 -8.43 0.62 -5.12
C LEU A 47 -8.41 0.39 -6.64
N VAL A 48 -7.27 0.63 -7.29
CA VAL A 48 -7.12 0.40 -8.74
C VAL A 48 -7.38 -1.07 -9.06
N ARG A 49 -6.75 -1.99 -8.32
CA ARG A 49 -6.95 -3.43 -8.51
C ARG A 49 -8.41 -3.83 -8.29
N GLU A 50 -9.03 -3.33 -7.22
CA GLU A 50 -10.44 -3.60 -6.89
C GLU A 50 -11.37 -3.13 -8.02
N LYS A 51 -11.26 -1.86 -8.45
CA LYS A 51 -12.15 -1.29 -9.47
C LYS A 51 -11.91 -1.83 -10.88
N SER A 52 -10.72 -2.33 -11.17
CA SER A 52 -10.43 -3.07 -12.40
C SER A 52 -10.81 -4.56 -12.34
N VAL A 53 -11.41 -5.03 -11.24
CA VAL A 53 -11.85 -6.42 -11.05
C VAL A 53 -10.70 -7.43 -11.25
N ILE A 54 -9.49 -7.04 -10.88
CA ILE A 54 -8.30 -7.90 -10.99
C ILE A 54 -8.27 -8.81 -9.77
N THR A 55 -8.27 -10.12 -10.00
CA THR A 55 -8.24 -11.12 -8.91
C THR A 55 -6.95 -11.03 -8.10
N PHE A 56 -7.06 -11.11 -6.78
CA PHE A 56 -5.92 -11.19 -5.86
C PHE A 56 -5.86 -12.58 -5.22
N SER A 57 -5.38 -13.56 -6.01
CA SER A 57 -5.28 -14.94 -5.56
C SER A 57 -4.13 -15.13 -4.58
N GLY A 58 -4.41 -15.80 -3.47
CA GLY A 58 -3.44 -16.14 -2.44
C GLY A 58 -4.16 -16.73 -1.23
N ALA A 59 -3.39 -17.07 -0.20
CA ALA A 59 -3.92 -17.43 1.10
C ALA A 59 -3.43 -16.42 2.14
N PRO A 60 -4.23 -16.08 3.15
CA PRO A 60 -3.73 -15.34 4.29
C PRO A 60 -2.59 -16.13 4.95
N TYR A 61 -1.54 -15.42 5.36
CA TYR A 61 -0.47 -16.02 6.14
C TYR A 61 -0.89 -16.05 7.61
N GLU A 62 -0.90 -17.22 8.23
CA GLU A 62 -1.49 -17.41 9.56
C GLU A 62 -0.65 -16.82 10.70
N HIS A 63 0.66 -16.66 10.50
CA HIS A 63 1.54 -16.17 11.54
C HIS A 63 1.59 -14.65 11.58
N VAL A 64 1.53 -14.12 12.80
CA VAL A 64 1.77 -12.70 13.08
C VAL A 64 3.23 -12.53 13.47
N PHE A 65 3.92 -11.61 12.80
CA PHE A 65 5.26 -11.20 13.17
C PHE A 65 5.23 -9.79 13.75
N PHE A 66 6.12 -9.54 14.70
CA PHE A 66 6.43 -8.19 15.15
C PHE A 66 7.72 -7.74 14.49
N VAL A 67 7.71 -6.53 13.94
CA VAL A 67 8.89 -5.86 13.42
C VAL A 67 9.16 -4.66 14.31
N ALA A 68 10.40 -4.52 14.76
CA ALA A 68 10.85 -3.40 15.59
C ALA A 68 12.22 -2.95 15.14
N ASP A 69 12.33 -1.67 14.78
CA ASP A 69 13.61 -1.02 14.50
C ASP A 69 14.21 -0.56 15.83
N THR A 70 15.20 -1.29 16.34
CA THR A 70 15.78 -1.05 17.67
C THR A 70 17.24 -1.48 17.74
N GLU A 71 18.00 -0.84 18.63
CA GLU A 71 19.27 -1.38 19.11
C GLU A 71 18.98 -2.37 20.24
N ALA A 72 19.42 -3.62 20.10
CA ALA A 72 19.17 -4.66 21.10
C ALA A 72 20.46 -5.32 21.57
N THR A 73 20.62 -5.40 22.90
CA THR A 73 21.57 -6.33 23.55
C THR A 73 20.76 -7.45 24.17
N VAL A 74 20.88 -8.66 23.62
CA VAL A 74 20.04 -9.80 24.02
C VAL A 74 20.89 -10.91 24.63
N THR A 75 20.50 -11.37 25.83
CA THR A 75 20.98 -12.63 26.42
C THR A 75 19.89 -13.68 26.22
N MET A 76 20.11 -14.65 25.32
CA MET A 76 19.08 -15.65 25.00
C MET A 76 18.98 -16.73 26.09
N THR A 77 17.82 -16.86 26.72
CA THR A 77 17.41 -18.06 27.47
C THR A 77 16.84 -19.12 26.51
N PRO A 78 16.90 -20.43 26.83
CA PRO A 78 16.57 -21.53 25.90
C PRO A 78 15.06 -21.77 25.74
N VAL A 79 14.30 -20.70 25.53
CA VAL A 79 12.97 -20.74 24.93
C VAL A 79 13.15 -20.38 23.45
N LYS A 80 12.40 -21.00 22.55
CA LYS A 80 12.55 -20.80 21.10
C LYS A 80 12.18 -19.35 20.72
N SER A 81 13.17 -18.47 20.72
CA SER A 81 13.11 -17.10 20.22
C SER A 81 13.86 -17.05 18.90
N TYR A 82 13.17 -16.71 17.80
CA TYR A 82 13.80 -16.51 16.50
C TYR A 82 13.93 -15.00 16.26
N LEU A 83 15.16 -14.48 16.39
CA LEU A 83 15.51 -13.11 16.02
C LEU A 83 16.28 -13.15 14.70
N THR A 84 15.68 -12.64 13.64
CA THR A 84 16.36 -12.45 12.36
C THR A 84 16.76 -11.00 12.25
N THR A 85 18.06 -10.71 12.25
CA THR A 85 18.58 -9.38 11.92
C THR A 85 18.66 -9.23 10.41
N ILE A 86 17.91 -8.28 9.84
CA ILE A 86 18.07 -7.87 8.45
C ILE A 86 19.00 -6.64 8.46
N GLY A 87 20.31 -6.89 8.43
CA GLY A 87 21.31 -5.83 8.35
C GLY A 87 21.48 -5.38 6.92
N CYS A 88 21.10 -4.14 6.61
CA CYS A 88 21.57 -3.44 5.41
C CYS A 88 22.87 -2.74 5.80
N SER A 89 24.01 -3.20 5.27
CA SER A 89 25.27 -2.45 5.37
C SER A 89 25.15 -1.22 4.48
N THR A 90 25.20 -0.03 5.08
CA THR A 90 25.35 1.26 4.38
C THR A 90 26.65 1.32 3.60
#